data_AF-A0AAV9C092-F1
#
_entry.id   AF-A0AAV9C092-F1
#
_cell.length_a   1.000
_cell.length_b   1.000
_cell.length_c   1.000
_cell.angle_alpha   90.00
_cell.angle_beta   90.00
_cell.angle_gamma   90.00
#
_symmetry.space_group_name_H-M   'P 1'
#
loop_
_entity.id
_entity.type
_entity.pdbx_description
1 polymer ?
#
loop_
_entity_poly.entity_id
_entity_poly.type
_entity_poly.pdbx_seq_one_letter_code
_entity_poly.pdbx_strand_id
1 'polypeptide(L)'
;MKWVDEGYEMFVFTDKFIQNNEPAPENLRREVSRADMLVVVAVRNQDSVNWVQMNSQKIPNIFCFDSSPVLQNKLGGSVVHTEIEGNILNKAIEIVRGKNEKESTEIIKTVSDAWGRHNSDDIRFCLLVIINAYIKPVPILKNLRSKGLSTLNCMIKNCGSEVLNCLLDPNCRKALQCLNSCSPTDQVCSYRCIASYESPYLEAFSLCVLQKHNCLELDADIPDKPYVPPLMKFRGEDLTHETAEDLFVGWLGNLDWSWRVVAGQNPAYDQFPCQYQLFYRGKAKGSFWYEPVFQVRSLEGDMLWRRRKYRVKRAGVAGTFYFTVLDNGVVSKEFWTIVDVCDDLSWGLFHYKGAARAAGQSYTGAVLVSPDGSYPSEREKQRLVHALERCGIKEWELFVVDNGSCSNAPLGIPEGSTLHCNIKVGDLRSISN
;
A
#
# COMPACT_ATOMS: atom_id res chain seq x y z
N MET A 1 -10.93 -12.08 2.43
CA MET A 1 -9.56 -11.68 2.84
C MET A 1 -8.83 -12.93 3.31
N LYS A 2 -7.64 -13.21 2.75
CA LYS A 2 -6.76 -14.28 3.25
C LYS A 2 -5.52 -13.60 3.82
N TRP A 3 -5.47 -13.42 5.14
CA TRP A 3 -4.27 -12.91 5.80
C TRP A 3 -3.40 -14.10 6.18
N VAL A 4 -2.19 -14.17 5.64
CA VAL A 4 -1.20 -15.20 5.97
C VAL A 4 -0.02 -14.54 6.68
N ASP A 5 0.11 -14.77 7.98
CA ASP A 5 1.21 -14.32 8.81
C ASP A 5 1.58 -15.44 9.79
N GLU A 6 2.87 -15.66 10.04
CA GLU A 6 3.29 -16.75 10.94
C GLU A 6 2.95 -16.48 12.41
N GLY A 7 2.72 -15.20 12.75
CA GLY A 7 2.35 -14.79 14.10
C GLY A 7 0.86 -14.77 14.38
N TYR A 8 -0.01 -14.95 13.38
CA TYR A 8 -1.46 -14.79 13.52
C TYR A 8 -2.22 -15.85 12.73
N GLU A 9 -3.23 -16.44 13.37
CA GLU A 9 -4.16 -17.35 12.71
C GLU A 9 -5.51 -16.64 12.54
N MET A 10 -5.96 -16.49 11.29
CA MET A 10 -7.23 -15.85 10.97
C MET A 10 -8.20 -16.87 10.39
N PHE A 11 -9.30 -17.10 11.09
CA PHE A 11 -10.41 -17.90 10.59
C PHE A 11 -11.57 -16.99 10.17
N VAL A 12 -12.09 -17.22 8.98
CA VAL A 12 -13.20 -16.45 8.42
C VAL A 12 -14.39 -17.37 8.24
N PHE A 13 -15.53 -16.99 8.83
CA PHE A 13 -16.78 -17.71 8.75
C PHE A 13 -17.89 -16.79 8.26
N THR A 14 -18.88 -17.34 7.57
CA THR A 14 -20.09 -16.62 7.16
C THR A 14 -21.25 -17.00 8.08
N ASP A 15 -22.17 -16.09 8.35
CA ASP A 15 -23.39 -16.34 9.14
C ASP A 15 -24.49 -17.08 8.34
N LYS A 16 -24.23 -17.43 7.07
CA LYS A 16 -25.18 -18.16 6.21
C LYS A 16 -25.74 -19.44 6.83
N PHE A 17 -24.96 -20.17 7.63
CA PHE A 17 -25.45 -21.39 8.28
C PHE A 17 -26.58 -21.08 9.29
N ILE A 18 -26.52 -19.92 9.96
CA ILE A 18 -27.60 -19.47 10.86
C ILE A 18 -28.81 -19.08 10.02
N GLN A 19 -28.59 -18.31 8.95
CA GLN A 19 -29.66 -17.84 8.07
C GLN A 19 -30.40 -18.99 7.37
N ASN A 20 -29.70 -20.08 7.05
CA ASN A 20 -30.23 -21.25 6.37
C ASN A 20 -30.71 -22.36 7.31
N ASN A 21 -30.63 -22.18 8.64
CA ASN A 21 -30.85 -23.24 9.64
C ASN A 21 -30.01 -24.51 9.40
N GLU A 22 -28.77 -24.33 8.94
CA GLU A 22 -27.79 -25.39 8.76
C GLU A 22 -26.98 -25.61 10.05
N PRO A 23 -26.44 -26.83 10.28
CA PRO A 23 -25.54 -27.06 11.39
C PRO A 23 -24.32 -26.14 11.30
N ALA A 24 -23.93 -25.58 12.46
CA ALA A 24 -22.76 -24.72 12.53
C ALA A 24 -21.49 -25.48 12.07
N PRO A 25 -20.55 -24.81 11.38
CA PRO A 25 -19.28 -25.42 11.01
C PRO A 25 -18.61 -26.06 12.24
N GLU A 26 -18.14 -27.31 12.11
CA GLU A 26 -17.69 -28.15 13.24
C GLU A 26 -16.66 -27.46 14.16
N ASN A 27 -15.88 -26.54 13.62
CA ASN A 27 -14.83 -25.83 14.36
C ASN A 27 -15.22 -24.43 14.84
N LEU A 28 -16.32 -23.84 14.37
CA LEU A 28 -16.65 -22.43 14.61
C LEU A 28 -16.73 -22.11 16.11
N ARG A 29 -17.52 -22.88 16.88
CA ARG A 29 -17.67 -22.65 18.32
C ARG A 29 -16.35 -22.80 19.07
N ARG A 30 -15.54 -23.77 18.65
CA ARG A 30 -14.22 -24.02 19.24
C ARG A 30 -13.29 -22.84 18.99
N GLU A 31 -13.19 -22.38 17.75
CA GLU A 31 -12.30 -21.26 17.39
C GLU A 31 -12.75 -19.96 18.06
N VAL A 32 -14.06 -19.64 18.07
CA VAL A 32 -14.60 -18.47 18.76
C VAL A 32 -14.28 -18.51 20.26
N SER A 33 -14.35 -19.68 20.90
CA SER A 33 -14.03 -19.80 22.34
C SER A 33 -12.56 -19.58 22.70
N ARG A 34 -11.66 -19.69 21.71
CA ARG A 34 -10.20 -19.56 21.87
C ARG A 34 -9.64 -18.27 21.28
N ALA A 35 -10.47 -17.49 20.59
CA ALA A 35 -10.03 -16.30 19.89
C ALA A 35 -9.63 -15.19 20.87
N ASP A 36 -8.45 -14.60 20.64
CA ASP A 36 -8.01 -13.38 21.32
C ASP A 36 -8.76 -12.13 20.85
N MET A 37 -9.30 -12.20 19.63
CA MET A 37 -10.00 -11.12 18.93
C MET A 37 -11.10 -11.66 18.02
N LEU A 38 -12.26 -11.00 18.03
CA LEU A 38 -13.36 -11.26 17.12
C LEU A 38 -13.68 -10.01 16.30
N VAL A 39 -13.75 -10.16 14.98
CA VAL A 39 -14.18 -9.12 14.05
C VAL A 39 -15.49 -9.54 13.41
N VAL A 40 -16.51 -8.73 13.59
CA VAL A 40 -17.87 -8.96 13.08
C VAL A 40 -18.12 -7.93 11.99
N VAL A 41 -18.39 -8.40 10.77
CA VAL A 41 -18.57 -7.52 9.60
C VAL A 41 -19.94 -7.78 8.99
N ALA A 42 -20.73 -6.72 8.80
CA ALA A 42 -22.02 -6.75 8.13
C ALA A 42 -23.06 -7.74 8.71
N VAL A 43 -22.97 -8.12 9.99
CA VAL A 43 -23.94 -9.02 10.63
C VAL A 43 -25.13 -8.21 11.15
N ARG A 44 -26.28 -8.36 10.48
CA ARG A 44 -27.52 -7.62 10.80
C ARG A 44 -28.72 -8.52 11.09
N ASN A 45 -28.68 -9.78 10.67
CA ASN A 45 -29.74 -10.76 10.94
C ASN A 45 -29.85 -11.02 12.45
N GLN A 46 -31.07 -11.00 12.99
CA GLN A 46 -31.30 -11.04 14.43
C GLN A 46 -30.80 -12.34 15.08
N ASP A 47 -31.01 -13.49 14.44
CA ASP A 47 -30.54 -14.78 14.96
C ASP A 47 -29.01 -14.85 14.98
N SER A 48 -28.38 -14.27 13.96
CA SER A 48 -26.92 -14.16 13.87
C SER A 48 -26.35 -13.21 14.92
N VAL A 49 -27.01 -12.07 15.16
CA VAL A 49 -26.67 -11.13 16.25
C VAL A 49 -26.76 -11.81 17.61
N ASN A 50 -27.86 -12.51 17.88
CA ASN A 50 -28.05 -13.24 19.13
C ASN A 50 -26.97 -14.31 19.32
N TRP A 51 -26.65 -15.06 18.26
CA TRP A 51 -25.60 -16.06 18.30
C TRP A 51 -24.23 -15.46 18.63
N VAL A 52 -23.87 -14.34 17.98
CA VAL A 52 -22.61 -13.63 18.24
C VAL A 52 -22.56 -13.19 19.71
N GLN A 53 -23.61 -12.58 20.25
CA GLN A 53 -23.64 -12.14 21.65
C GLN A 53 -23.49 -13.29 22.64
N MET A 54 -24.12 -14.44 22.36
CA MET A 54 -24.06 -15.61 23.24
C MET A 54 -22.67 -16.27 23.24
N ASN A 55 -21.99 -16.30 22.09
CA ASN A 55 -20.76 -17.07 21.93
C ASN A 55 -19.49 -16.21 22.07
N SER A 56 -19.57 -14.87 22.02
CA SER A 56 -18.39 -13.98 22.07
C SER A 56 -18.09 -13.37 23.44
N GLN A 57 -18.90 -13.64 24.48
CA GLN A 57 -18.81 -12.95 25.78
C GLN A 57 -17.40 -12.99 26.42
N LYS A 58 -16.69 -14.11 26.28
CA LYS A 58 -15.36 -14.33 26.86
C LYS A 58 -14.23 -13.69 26.06
N ILE A 59 -14.49 -13.24 24.84
CA ILE A 59 -13.47 -12.65 23.97
C ILE A 59 -13.19 -11.23 24.48
N PRO A 60 -11.93 -10.87 24.77
CA PRO A 60 -11.59 -9.57 25.35
C PRO A 60 -11.64 -8.43 24.32
N ASN A 61 -11.43 -8.74 23.04
CA ASN A 61 -11.37 -7.76 21.95
C ASN A 61 -12.42 -8.09 20.88
N ILE A 62 -13.43 -7.25 20.72
CA ILE A 62 -14.54 -7.44 19.77
C ILE A 62 -14.75 -6.15 18.98
N PHE A 63 -14.82 -6.26 17.66
CA PHE A 63 -15.05 -5.12 16.76
C PHE A 63 -16.15 -5.42 15.78
N CYS A 64 -17.09 -4.50 15.67
CA CYS A 64 -18.26 -4.61 14.82
C CYS A 64 -18.22 -3.51 13.76
N PHE A 65 -18.05 -3.90 12.51
CA PHE A 65 -18.08 -3.02 11.35
C PHE A 65 -19.35 -3.27 10.54
N ASP A 66 -20.06 -2.21 10.18
CA ASP A 66 -21.29 -2.24 9.36
C ASP A 66 -22.38 -3.23 9.84
N SER A 67 -22.29 -3.62 11.12
CA SER A 67 -23.11 -4.64 11.78
C SER A 67 -24.20 -4.01 12.62
N SER A 68 -25.08 -4.82 13.22
CA SER A 68 -26.15 -4.35 14.09
C SER A 68 -25.61 -3.49 15.24
N PRO A 69 -26.24 -2.33 15.56
CA PRO A 69 -25.81 -1.46 16.66
C PRO A 69 -25.97 -2.10 18.05
N VAL A 70 -26.68 -3.22 18.14
CA VAL A 70 -26.83 -4.04 19.35
C VAL A 70 -25.52 -4.77 19.69
N LEU A 71 -24.66 -5.02 18.70
CA LEU A 71 -23.34 -5.58 18.91
C LEU A 71 -22.38 -4.47 19.35
N GLN A 72 -21.75 -4.65 20.51
CA GLN A 72 -20.90 -3.63 21.11
C GLN A 72 -19.42 -3.93 20.87
N ASN A 73 -18.65 -2.87 20.61
CA ASN A 73 -17.20 -2.96 20.57
C ASN A 73 -16.65 -3.19 21.98
N LYS A 74 -15.65 -4.06 22.10
CA LYS A 74 -15.00 -4.42 23.36
C LYS A 74 -13.48 -4.35 23.18
N LEU A 75 -12.79 -3.70 24.09
CA LEU A 75 -11.33 -3.56 24.08
C LEU A 75 -10.74 -3.89 25.43
N GLY A 76 -9.79 -4.83 25.47
CA GLY A 76 -9.13 -5.24 26.72
C GLY A 76 -10.11 -5.72 27.80
N GLY A 77 -11.28 -6.25 27.42
CA GLY A 77 -12.31 -6.66 28.38
C GLY A 77 -13.45 -5.64 28.58
N SER A 78 -13.27 -4.39 28.19
CA SER A 78 -14.20 -3.29 28.48
C SER A 78 -15.03 -2.90 27.25
N VAL A 79 -16.32 -2.65 27.43
CA VAL A 79 -17.18 -2.11 26.37
C VAL A 79 -16.76 -0.69 26.06
N VAL A 80 -16.63 -0.36 24.78
CA VAL A 80 -16.30 1.00 24.33
C VAL A 80 -17.42 1.54 23.46
N HIS A 81 -17.87 2.75 23.77
CA HIS A 81 -18.89 3.43 22.99
C HIS A 81 -18.24 4.27 21.90
N THR A 82 -18.54 3.94 20.64
CA THR A 82 -18.30 4.81 19.50
C THR A 82 -19.37 5.89 19.48
N GLU A 83 -19.04 7.12 19.91
CA GLU A 83 -19.87 8.27 19.58
C GLU A 83 -19.77 8.50 18.06
N ILE A 84 -20.84 8.21 17.34
CA ILE A 84 -21.05 8.72 16.00
C ILE A 84 -21.30 10.22 16.18
N GLU A 85 -20.45 11.07 15.60
CA GLU A 85 -20.57 12.53 15.68
C GLU A 85 -21.99 12.98 15.33
N GLY A 86 -22.74 13.43 16.34
CA GLY A 86 -24.13 13.81 16.17
C GLY A 86 -24.88 14.10 17.47
N ASN A 87 -24.33 14.92 18.37
CA ASN A 87 -25.09 15.92 19.16
C ASN A 87 -24.23 16.61 20.24
N ILE A 88 -24.30 17.93 20.28
CA ILE A 88 -23.44 18.86 21.04
C ILE A 88 -23.81 18.94 22.55
N LEU A 89 -24.51 17.96 23.15
CA LEU A 89 -25.14 18.16 24.47
C LEU A 89 -24.66 17.31 25.66
N ASN A 90 -23.48 16.66 25.61
CA ASN A 90 -23.00 15.81 26.74
C ASN A 90 -21.70 16.27 27.43
N LYS A 91 -21.29 17.54 27.26
CA LYS A 91 -20.05 18.11 27.83
C LYS A 91 -19.96 18.20 29.38
N ALA A 92 -20.85 17.55 30.14
CA ALA A 92 -20.93 17.70 31.60
C ALA A 92 -20.56 16.44 32.42
N ILE A 93 -20.06 15.35 31.81
CA ILE A 93 -19.68 14.11 32.56
C ILE A 93 -18.18 13.77 32.41
N GLU A 94 -17.33 14.75 32.09
CA GLU A 94 -15.88 14.51 31.87
C GLU A 94 -15.01 14.41 33.15
N ILE A 95 -15.56 14.51 34.36
CA ILE A 95 -14.73 14.73 35.57
C ILE A 95 -14.24 13.44 36.27
N VAL A 96 -14.62 12.21 35.86
CA VAL A 96 -14.25 11.00 36.65
C VAL A 96 -13.60 9.85 35.84
N ARG A 97 -13.26 10.00 34.55
CA ARG A 97 -12.87 8.84 33.72
C ARG A 97 -11.35 8.72 33.45
N GLY A 98 -10.82 7.52 33.68
CA GLY A 98 -9.40 7.20 33.81
C GLY A 98 -8.59 7.14 32.49
N LYS A 99 -7.26 7.07 32.65
CA LYS A 99 -6.24 7.17 31.58
C LYS A 99 -6.38 6.13 30.44
N ASN A 100 -6.94 4.94 30.72
CA ASN A 100 -7.08 3.84 29.74
C ASN A 100 -8.24 4.03 28.75
N GLU A 101 -9.26 4.84 29.07
CA GLU A 101 -10.37 5.10 28.15
C GLU A 101 -9.95 6.02 26.99
N LYS A 102 -9.13 7.04 27.24
CA LYS A 102 -8.63 7.96 26.20
C LYS A 102 -7.84 7.23 25.11
N GLU A 103 -6.95 6.32 25.51
CA GLU A 103 -6.17 5.49 24.57
C GLU A 103 -7.08 4.55 23.75
N SER A 104 -8.09 3.96 24.39
CA SER A 104 -9.07 3.09 23.72
C SER A 104 -9.91 3.85 22.68
N THR A 105 -10.34 5.08 23.01
CA THR A 105 -11.10 5.94 22.10
C THR A 105 -10.27 6.38 20.88
N GLU A 106 -9.00 6.73 21.09
CA GLU A 106 -8.09 7.10 20.00
C GLU A 106 -7.85 5.93 19.03
N ILE A 107 -7.63 4.72 19.57
CA ILE A 107 -7.48 3.50 18.77
C ILE A 107 -8.73 3.24 17.93
N ILE A 108 -9.92 3.33 18.53
CA ILE A 108 -11.18 3.12 17.80
C ILE A 108 -11.37 4.15 16.70
N LYS A 109 -11.02 5.42 16.94
CA LYS A 109 -11.07 6.44 15.91
C LYS A 109 -10.15 6.10 14.74
N THR A 110 -8.88 5.77 15.02
CA THR A 110 -7.91 5.35 13.98
C THR A 110 -8.40 4.14 13.19
N VAL A 111 -8.95 3.13 13.86
CA VAL A 111 -9.52 1.93 13.23
C VAL A 111 -10.75 2.25 12.40
N SER A 112 -11.62 3.16 12.85
CA SER A 112 -12.84 3.54 12.13
C SER A 112 -12.52 4.36 10.89
N ASP A 113 -11.58 5.31 11.00
CA ASP A 113 -11.10 6.12 9.88
C ASP A 113 -10.43 5.25 8.81
N ALA A 114 -9.64 4.25 9.22
CA ALA A 114 -9.05 3.28 8.30
C ALA A 114 -10.09 2.36 7.66
N TRP A 115 -11.06 1.85 8.42
CA TRP A 115 -12.15 1.04 7.86
C TRP A 115 -12.97 1.81 6.80
N GLY A 116 -13.27 3.08 7.05
CA GLY A 116 -14.02 3.95 6.13
C GLY A 116 -13.32 4.21 4.79
N ARG A 117 -12.03 3.88 4.65
CA ARG A 117 -11.29 3.99 3.38
C ARG A 117 -11.46 2.78 2.45
N HIS A 118 -12.18 1.75 2.87
CA HIS A 118 -12.66 0.64 2.05
C HIS A 118 -11.58 -0.06 1.18
N ASN A 119 -10.36 -0.24 1.70
CA ASN A 119 -9.30 -1.01 1.02
C ASN A 119 -8.67 -2.06 1.93
N SER A 120 -8.07 -3.08 1.33
CA SER A 120 -7.54 -4.27 2.02
C SER A 120 -6.38 -3.97 2.96
N ASP A 121 -5.50 -3.03 2.58
CA ASP A 121 -4.33 -2.66 3.38
C ASP A 121 -4.75 -1.94 4.66
N ASP A 122 -5.73 -1.04 4.57
CA ASP A 122 -6.28 -0.36 5.74
C ASP A 122 -7.04 -1.32 6.66
N ILE A 123 -7.75 -2.32 6.13
CA ILE A 123 -8.36 -3.36 6.98
C ILE A 123 -7.29 -4.16 7.70
N ARG A 124 -6.23 -4.60 6.99
CA ARG A 124 -5.09 -5.28 7.61
C ARG A 124 -4.48 -4.40 8.70
N PHE A 125 -4.32 -3.11 8.43
CA PHE A 125 -3.82 -2.14 9.38
C PHE A 125 -4.72 -2.04 10.62
N CYS A 126 -6.05 -1.94 10.47
CA CYS A 126 -7.00 -1.94 11.58
C CYS A 126 -6.75 -3.12 12.53
N LEU A 127 -6.60 -4.32 11.97
CA LEU A 127 -6.34 -5.53 12.75
C LEU A 127 -5.01 -5.44 13.50
N LEU A 128 -3.95 -5.02 12.82
CA LEU A 128 -2.61 -4.90 13.39
C LEU A 128 -2.57 -3.88 14.55
N VAL A 129 -3.28 -2.75 14.45
CA VAL A 129 -3.33 -1.73 15.52
C VAL A 129 -3.92 -2.32 16.80
N ILE A 130 -5.02 -3.04 16.66
CA ILE A 130 -5.72 -3.65 17.78
C ILE A 130 -4.85 -4.71 18.45
N ILE A 131 -4.23 -5.58 17.63
CA ILE A 131 -3.30 -6.59 18.10
C ILE A 131 -2.14 -5.93 18.86
N ASN A 132 -1.55 -4.87 18.30
CA ASN A 132 -0.43 -4.15 18.93
C ASN A 132 -0.79 -3.55 20.29
N ALA A 133 -1.99 -3.01 20.41
CA ALA A 133 -2.44 -2.35 21.62
C ALA A 133 -2.86 -3.32 22.73
N TYR A 134 -3.52 -4.43 22.39
CA TYR A 134 -4.21 -5.27 23.39
C TYR A 134 -3.76 -6.74 23.45
N ILE A 135 -3.01 -7.22 22.47
CA ILE A 135 -2.64 -8.65 22.38
C ILE A 135 -1.13 -8.82 22.50
N LYS A 136 -0.38 -8.30 21.53
CA LYS A 136 1.09 -8.33 21.54
C LYS A 136 1.66 -7.23 20.66
N PRO A 137 2.85 -6.68 21.00
CA PRO A 137 3.53 -5.72 20.14
C PRO A 137 3.69 -6.24 18.70
N VAL A 138 3.35 -5.40 17.72
CA VAL A 138 3.47 -5.69 16.30
C VAL A 138 4.69 -4.92 15.76
N PRO A 139 5.73 -5.61 15.26
CA PRO A 139 6.96 -4.96 14.80
C PRO A 139 6.74 -3.84 13.77
N ILE A 140 5.84 -4.07 12.80
CA ILE A 140 5.54 -3.08 11.74
C ILE A 140 4.88 -1.79 12.26
N LEU A 141 4.33 -1.80 13.49
CA LEU A 141 3.62 -0.67 14.09
C LEU A 141 4.43 0.10 15.13
N LYS A 142 5.70 -0.26 15.35
CA LYS A 142 6.59 0.36 16.34
C LYS A 142 6.72 1.88 16.19
N ASN A 143 6.52 2.38 14.97
CA ASN A 143 6.71 3.79 14.58
C ASN A 143 5.52 4.72 14.86
N LEU A 144 4.36 4.19 15.29
CA LEU A 144 3.15 4.99 15.51
C LEU A 144 3.25 6.02 16.66
N ARG A 145 4.34 6.02 17.44
CA ARG A 145 4.43 6.69 18.75
C ARG A 145 5.42 7.85 18.84
N SER A 146 6.09 8.26 17.77
CA SER A 146 7.14 9.30 17.86
C SER A 146 6.58 10.73 17.87
N LYS A 147 6.02 11.18 19.00
CA LYS A 147 5.78 12.62 19.25
C LYS A 147 6.27 12.99 20.65
N GLY A 148 7.30 13.84 20.73
CA GLY A 148 7.88 14.29 22.00
C GLY A 148 8.85 15.47 21.88
N LEU A 149 9.22 16.08 23.02
CA LEU A 149 10.18 17.19 23.13
C LEU A 149 11.59 16.83 22.60
N SER A 150 11.97 15.55 22.64
CA SER A 150 13.25 15.03 22.12
C SER A 150 13.38 15.19 20.60
N THR A 151 12.31 14.90 19.86
CA THR A 151 12.22 15.09 18.40
C THR A 151 12.48 16.54 18.01
N LEU A 152 11.79 17.48 18.67
CA LEU A 152 11.92 18.90 18.36
C LEU A 152 13.34 19.41 18.64
N ASN A 153 13.95 18.95 19.73
CA ASN A 153 15.34 19.29 20.05
C ASN A 153 16.32 18.75 19.00
N CYS A 154 16.11 17.51 18.52
CA CYS A 154 16.93 16.95 17.43
C CYS A 154 16.82 17.77 16.14
N MET A 155 15.60 18.11 15.73
CA MET A 155 15.36 18.89 14.50
C MET A 155 16.01 20.27 14.58
N ILE A 156 15.82 21.00 15.68
CA ILE A 156 16.38 22.34 15.86
C ILE A 156 17.93 22.29 15.89
N LYS A 157 18.51 21.31 16.59
CA LYS A 157 19.95 21.20 16.75
C LYS A 157 20.68 20.80 15.47
N ASN A 158 20.13 19.85 14.71
CA ASN A 158 20.83 19.24 13.57
C ASN A 158 20.34 19.74 12.20
N CYS A 159 19.09 20.22 12.12
CA CYS A 159 18.42 20.57 10.86
C CYS A 159 17.81 21.98 10.90
N GLY A 160 18.28 22.86 11.80
CA GLY A 160 17.66 24.17 12.02
C GLY A 160 17.53 25.03 10.77
N SER A 161 18.53 25.00 9.88
CA SER A 161 18.49 25.70 8.59
C SER A 161 17.39 25.17 7.67
N GLU A 162 17.29 23.86 7.52
CA GLU A 162 16.32 23.18 6.67
C GLU A 162 14.90 23.35 7.22
N VAL A 163 14.73 23.31 8.55
CA VAL A 163 13.48 23.63 9.25
C VAL A 163 13.07 25.08 8.94
N LEU A 164 13.97 26.05 9.13
CA LEU A 164 13.66 27.46 8.88
C LEU A 164 13.30 27.70 7.41
N ASN A 165 14.08 27.15 6.48
CA ASN A 165 13.83 27.30 5.04
C ASN A 165 12.48 26.70 4.64
N CYS A 166 12.14 25.52 5.17
CA CYS A 166 10.82 24.92 4.97
C CYS A 166 9.68 25.79 5.53
N LEU A 167 9.85 26.37 6.72
CA LEU A 167 8.84 27.25 7.30
C LEU A 167 8.68 28.57 6.53
N LEU A 168 9.71 29.02 5.81
CA LEU A 168 9.62 30.20 4.94
C LEU A 168 9.02 29.88 3.56
N ASP A 169 9.13 28.63 3.10
CA ASP A 169 8.52 28.16 1.85
C ASP A 169 7.00 27.90 2.03
N PRO A 170 6.12 28.54 1.24
CA PRO A 170 4.67 28.30 1.33
C PRO A 170 4.27 26.86 1.06
N ASN A 171 4.88 26.20 0.08
CA ASN A 171 4.55 24.82 -0.27
C ASN A 171 4.99 23.85 0.83
N CYS A 172 6.20 23.99 1.35
CA CYS A 172 6.67 23.16 2.44
C CYS A 172 5.81 23.33 3.71
N ARG A 173 5.40 24.55 4.06
CA ARG A 173 4.42 24.75 5.16
C ARG A 173 3.10 24.04 4.93
N LYS A 174 2.52 24.14 3.72
CA LYS A 174 1.28 23.44 3.37
C LYS A 174 1.47 21.92 3.46
N ALA A 175 2.59 21.40 2.97
CA ALA A 175 2.94 19.99 3.09
C ALA A 175 2.98 19.54 4.56
N LEU A 176 3.70 20.26 5.42
CA LEU A 176 3.79 19.93 6.85
C LEU A 176 2.43 20.02 7.55
N GLN A 177 1.61 21.02 7.24
CA GLN A 177 0.27 21.15 7.80
C GLN A 177 -0.64 19.98 7.38
N CYS A 178 -0.60 19.62 6.09
CA CYS A 178 -1.34 18.49 5.54
C CYS A 178 -0.89 17.15 6.14
N LEU A 179 0.43 16.91 6.23
CA LEU A 179 0.99 15.70 6.81
C LEU A 179 0.62 15.55 8.29
N ASN A 180 0.56 16.66 9.03
CA ASN A 180 0.13 16.65 10.44
C ASN A 180 -1.35 16.29 10.62
N SER A 181 -2.19 16.44 9.60
CA SER A 181 -3.59 16.01 9.62
C SER A 181 -3.80 14.57 9.16
N CYS A 182 -2.81 13.94 8.53
CA CYS A 182 -2.88 12.54 8.15
C CYS A 182 -2.75 11.62 9.38
N SER A 183 -3.47 10.50 9.37
CA SER A 183 -3.13 9.40 10.27
C SER A 183 -1.70 8.92 9.96
N PRO A 184 -0.86 8.56 10.96
CA PRO A 184 0.53 8.15 10.72
C PRO A 184 0.69 6.93 9.81
N THR A 185 -0.40 6.24 9.52
CA THR A 185 -0.47 5.03 8.67
C THR A 185 -1.23 5.24 7.38
N ASP A 186 -1.83 6.40 7.20
CA ASP A 186 -2.49 6.76 5.96
C ASP A 186 -1.43 7.18 4.92
N GLN A 187 -0.91 6.18 4.23
CA GLN A 187 0.09 6.37 3.18
C GLN A 187 -0.50 7.15 1.99
N VAL A 188 -1.80 6.96 1.69
CA VAL A 188 -2.49 7.69 0.62
C VAL A 188 -2.53 9.18 0.94
N CYS A 189 -2.97 9.55 2.16
CA CYS A 189 -2.98 10.94 2.62
C CYS A 189 -1.57 11.52 2.61
N SER A 190 -0.60 10.80 3.19
CA SER A 190 0.77 11.28 3.32
C SER A 190 1.41 11.54 1.96
N TYR A 191 1.31 10.58 1.04
CA TYR A 191 1.87 10.71 -0.28
C TYR A 191 1.16 11.80 -1.09
N ARG A 192 -0.17 11.92 -0.98
CA ARG A 192 -0.93 12.98 -1.65
C ARG A 192 -0.55 14.37 -1.15
N CYS A 193 -0.32 14.55 0.15
CA CYS A 193 0.19 15.81 0.70
C CYS A 193 1.55 16.16 0.08
N ILE A 194 2.49 15.22 0.10
CA ILE A 194 3.84 15.41 -0.45
C ILE A 194 3.76 15.76 -1.94
N ALA A 195 3.06 14.93 -2.72
CA ALA A 195 2.95 15.08 -4.16
C ALA A 195 2.17 16.33 -4.62
N SER A 196 1.31 16.89 -3.78
CA SER A 196 0.63 18.17 -4.04
C SER A 196 1.56 19.37 -3.83
N TYR A 197 2.51 19.25 -2.89
CA TYR A 197 3.29 20.37 -2.37
C TYR A 197 4.81 20.21 -2.51
N GLU A 198 5.27 19.33 -3.41
CA GLU A 198 6.70 19.08 -3.62
C GLU A 198 7.46 20.40 -3.84
N SER A 199 8.52 20.58 -3.06
CA SER A 199 9.47 21.68 -3.23
C SER A 199 10.87 21.22 -2.83
N PRO A 200 11.93 21.85 -3.37
CA PRO A 200 13.30 21.55 -2.95
C PRO A 200 13.53 21.73 -1.44
N TYR A 201 12.76 22.62 -0.79
CA TYR A 201 12.84 22.86 0.64
C TYR A 201 12.20 21.73 1.46
N LEU A 202 11.08 21.16 0.97
CA LEU A 202 10.48 19.96 1.58
C LEU A 202 11.40 18.74 1.45
N GLU A 203 12.03 18.56 0.30
CA GLU A 203 13.02 17.51 0.09
C GLU A 203 14.21 17.66 1.03
N ALA A 204 14.81 18.85 1.12
CA ALA A 204 15.95 19.12 2.00
C ALA A 204 15.59 18.92 3.49
N PHE A 205 14.41 19.39 3.90
CA PHE A 205 13.87 19.18 5.25
C PHE A 205 13.74 17.69 5.57
N SER A 206 13.05 16.94 4.71
CA SER A 206 12.80 15.50 4.91
C SER A 206 14.11 14.71 4.91
N LEU A 207 15.04 15.05 4.02
CA LEU A 207 16.38 14.45 3.98
C LEU A 207 17.15 14.66 5.28
N CYS A 208 17.13 15.87 5.83
CA CYS A 208 17.84 16.13 7.08
C CYS A 208 17.18 15.39 8.26
N VAL A 209 15.87 15.62 8.44
CA VAL A 209 15.12 15.16 9.61
C VAL A 209 14.96 13.65 9.64
N LEU A 210 14.61 13.03 8.51
CA LEU A 210 14.33 11.60 8.43
C LEU A 210 15.61 10.82 8.10
N GLN A 211 16.27 11.20 7.02
CA GLN A 211 17.30 10.33 6.42
C GLN A 211 18.68 10.48 7.07
N LYS A 212 19.12 11.72 7.37
CA LYS A 212 20.47 11.98 7.91
C LYS A 212 20.54 11.83 9.43
N HIS A 213 19.55 12.36 10.14
CA HIS A 213 19.56 12.39 11.61
C HIS A 213 18.50 11.52 12.27
N ASN A 214 17.51 11.01 11.50
CA ASN A 214 16.39 10.21 11.99
C ASN A 214 15.81 10.76 13.31
N CYS A 215 15.47 12.06 13.33
CA CYS A 215 14.98 12.74 14.53
C CYS A 215 13.62 12.23 15.02
N LEU A 216 12.92 11.44 14.21
CA LEU A 216 11.69 10.75 14.57
C LEU A 216 11.93 9.31 15.07
N GLU A 217 13.18 8.83 15.03
CA GLU A 217 13.57 7.48 15.44
C GLU A 217 12.74 6.38 14.76
N LEU A 218 12.40 6.62 13.49
CA LEU A 218 11.57 5.72 12.69
C LEU A 218 12.42 4.63 12.06
N ASP A 219 11.85 3.45 11.94
CA ASP A 219 12.52 2.34 11.30
C ASP A 219 11.54 1.33 10.69
N ALA A 220 11.75 0.93 9.45
CA ALA A 220 10.95 -0.11 8.80
C ALA A 220 11.80 -1.00 7.90
N ASP A 221 11.49 -2.29 7.93
CA ASP A 221 12.11 -3.28 7.06
C ASP A 221 11.22 -3.60 5.85
N ILE A 222 11.86 -4.04 4.77
CA ILE A 222 11.13 -4.54 3.60
C ILE A 222 10.39 -5.81 4.03
N PRO A 223 9.07 -5.93 3.78
CA PRO A 223 8.32 -7.11 4.20
C PRO A 223 8.89 -8.39 3.56
N ASP A 224 9.01 -9.47 4.33
CA ASP A 224 9.43 -10.76 3.79
C ASP A 224 8.31 -11.49 3.04
N LYS A 225 7.06 -11.19 3.40
CA LYS A 225 5.84 -11.81 2.88
C LYS A 225 4.95 -10.82 2.11
N PRO A 226 4.17 -11.29 1.12
CA PRO A 226 4.16 -12.67 0.60
C PRO A 226 5.44 -12.98 -0.20
N TYR A 227 5.81 -14.26 -0.25
CA TYR A 227 6.81 -14.71 -1.21
C TYR A 227 6.12 -14.92 -2.55
N VAL A 228 6.55 -14.17 -3.57
CA VAL A 228 6.00 -14.25 -4.92
C VAL A 228 7.07 -14.86 -5.82
N PRO A 229 6.84 -16.05 -6.40
CA PRO A 229 7.82 -16.68 -7.27
C PRO A 229 7.93 -15.90 -8.59
N PRO A 230 9.14 -15.66 -9.14
CA PRO A 230 9.30 -15.01 -10.43
C PRO A 230 8.83 -15.89 -11.60
N LEU A 231 8.55 -15.25 -12.74
CA LEU A 231 8.43 -15.90 -14.03
C LEU A 231 9.74 -16.63 -14.35
N MET A 232 9.67 -17.93 -14.65
CA MET A 232 10.86 -18.76 -14.92
C MET A 232 11.10 -19.01 -16.40
N LYS A 233 10.05 -18.91 -17.23
CA LYS A 233 10.12 -19.11 -18.68
C LYS A 233 9.32 -18.05 -19.41
N PHE A 234 9.78 -17.68 -20.60
CA PHE A 234 9.05 -16.79 -21.50
C PHE A 234 9.12 -17.35 -22.92
N ARG A 235 7.97 -17.54 -23.58
CA ARG A 235 7.87 -18.18 -24.90
C ARG A 235 8.58 -19.54 -24.99
N GLY A 236 8.48 -20.35 -23.93
CA GLY A 236 9.05 -21.71 -23.85
C GLY A 236 10.51 -21.79 -23.40
N GLU A 237 11.26 -20.69 -23.46
CA GLU A 237 12.68 -20.62 -23.11
C GLU A 237 12.89 -20.20 -21.64
N ASP A 238 13.99 -20.62 -21.04
CA ASP A 238 14.37 -20.22 -19.67
C ASP A 238 14.63 -18.71 -19.60
N LEU A 239 14.10 -18.06 -18.56
CA LEU A 239 14.22 -16.61 -18.39
C LEU A 239 15.67 -16.23 -18.02
N THR A 240 16.29 -15.40 -18.85
CA THR A 240 17.58 -14.76 -18.56
C THR A 240 17.38 -13.36 -17.98
N HIS A 241 18.42 -12.77 -17.37
CA HIS A 241 18.33 -11.40 -16.89
C HIS A 241 18.11 -10.39 -18.02
N GLU A 242 18.75 -10.63 -19.17
CA GLU A 242 18.61 -9.83 -20.38
C GLU A 242 17.17 -9.84 -20.89
N THR A 243 16.56 -11.02 -20.99
CA THR A 243 15.15 -11.16 -21.38
C THR A 243 14.24 -10.54 -20.34
N ALA A 244 14.48 -10.73 -19.04
CA ALA A 244 13.68 -10.13 -17.97
C ALA A 244 13.70 -8.59 -18.00
N GLU A 245 14.86 -7.98 -18.27
CA GLU A 245 14.96 -6.54 -18.48
C GLU A 245 14.20 -6.10 -19.74
N ASP A 246 14.25 -6.85 -20.84
CA ASP A 246 13.47 -6.55 -22.05
C ASP A 246 11.96 -6.64 -21.81
N LEU A 247 11.49 -7.57 -20.95
CA LEU A 247 10.09 -7.63 -20.54
C LEU A 247 9.65 -6.38 -19.77
N PHE A 248 10.52 -5.81 -18.93
CA PHE A 248 10.25 -4.52 -18.32
C PHE A 248 10.27 -3.38 -19.34
N VAL A 249 11.19 -3.38 -20.31
CA VAL A 249 11.24 -2.38 -21.39
C VAL A 249 9.99 -2.43 -22.26
N GLY A 250 9.42 -3.62 -22.48
CA GLY A 250 8.12 -3.82 -23.10
C GLY A 250 8.02 -3.16 -24.48
N TRP A 251 7.18 -2.15 -24.60
CA TRP A 251 6.87 -1.49 -25.87
C TRP A 251 7.76 -0.29 -26.22
N LEU A 252 8.63 0.13 -25.31
CA LEU A 252 9.47 1.30 -25.52
C LEU A 252 10.37 1.08 -26.74
N GLY A 253 10.35 2.04 -27.67
CA GLY A 253 11.01 1.96 -28.98
C GLY A 253 10.03 1.76 -30.15
N ASN A 254 8.87 1.15 -29.88
CA ASN A 254 7.70 1.22 -30.76
C ASN A 254 6.66 2.24 -30.25
N LEU A 255 6.60 2.42 -28.93
CA LEU A 255 5.87 3.48 -28.23
C LEU A 255 6.86 4.38 -27.48
N ASP A 256 6.40 5.54 -27.02
CA ASP A 256 7.18 6.48 -26.21
C ASP A 256 7.34 6.01 -24.75
N TRP A 257 6.75 4.87 -24.38
CA TRP A 257 6.78 4.29 -23.03
C TRP A 257 6.91 2.78 -23.06
N SER A 258 7.32 2.19 -21.93
CA SER A 258 7.41 0.73 -21.79
C SER A 258 6.04 0.11 -21.59
N TRP A 259 5.31 0.65 -20.63
CA TRP A 259 4.04 0.15 -20.16
C TRP A 259 3.16 1.28 -19.62
N ARG A 260 1.84 1.14 -19.71
CA ARG A 260 0.87 1.94 -18.95
C ARG A 260 0.28 1.07 -17.85
N VAL A 261 0.14 1.64 -16.65
CA VAL A 261 -0.52 0.96 -15.54
C VAL A 261 -2.02 0.94 -15.81
N VAL A 262 -2.60 -0.25 -15.78
CA VAL A 262 -4.04 -0.51 -15.92
C VAL A 262 -4.69 -0.37 -14.55
N ALA A 263 -4.10 -1.05 -13.56
CA ALA A 263 -4.57 -1.08 -12.19
C ALA A 263 -3.42 -1.51 -11.28
N GLY A 264 -3.48 -1.17 -10.00
CA GLY A 264 -2.58 -1.77 -9.01
C GLY A 264 -3.18 -1.91 -7.63
N GLN A 265 -2.50 -2.65 -6.77
CA GLN A 265 -3.03 -3.07 -5.49
C GLN A 265 -2.95 -1.96 -4.44
N ASN A 266 -1.86 -1.18 -4.44
CA ASN A 266 -1.64 -0.21 -3.38
C ASN A 266 -2.11 1.18 -3.83
N PRO A 267 -3.23 1.70 -3.30
CA PRO A 267 -3.79 2.96 -3.77
C PRO A 267 -2.87 4.17 -3.50
N ALA A 268 -1.92 4.06 -2.57
CA ALA A 268 -0.97 5.15 -2.29
C ALA A 268 0.08 5.32 -3.38
N TYR A 269 0.37 4.27 -4.15
CA TYR A 269 1.48 4.23 -5.11
C TYR A 269 1.06 3.86 -6.54
N ASP A 270 -0.09 3.19 -6.69
CA ASP A 270 -0.50 2.57 -7.95
C ASP A 270 -1.78 3.16 -8.56
N GLN A 271 -2.45 4.09 -7.88
CA GLN A 271 -3.73 4.66 -8.35
C GLN A 271 -3.59 6.14 -8.77
N PHE A 272 -2.57 6.43 -9.58
CA PHE A 272 -2.38 7.76 -10.14
C PHE A 272 -2.91 7.84 -11.57
N PRO A 273 -3.68 8.88 -11.93
CA PRO A 273 -4.09 9.08 -13.32
C PRO A 273 -2.89 9.10 -14.27
N CYS A 274 -3.07 8.57 -15.48
CA CYS A 274 -2.09 8.61 -16.54
C CYS A 274 -0.69 8.12 -16.13
N GLN A 275 -0.62 6.93 -15.55
CA GLN A 275 0.62 6.36 -15.04
C GLN A 275 1.35 5.54 -16.12
N TYR A 276 2.46 6.10 -16.59
CA TYR A 276 3.41 5.49 -17.52
C TYR A 276 4.61 4.93 -16.76
N GLN A 277 5.16 3.84 -17.28
CA GLN A 277 6.41 3.26 -16.83
C GLN A 277 7.43 3.35 -17.97
N LEU A 278 8.62 3.85 -17.64
CA LEU A 278 9.75 3.88 -18.55
C LEU A 278 10.86 3.00 -17.99
N PHE A 279 11.25 1.97 -18.74
CA PHE A 279 12.39 1.14 -18.41
C PHE A 279 13.40 1.20 -19.55
N TYR A 280 14.66 1.48 -19.23
CA TYR A 280 15.69 1.62 -20.24
C TYR A 280 17.09 1.38 -19.68
N ARG A 281 18.01 0.97 -20.56
CA ARG A 281 19.43 0.81 -20.21
C ARG A 281 20.18 2.12 -20.45
N GLY A 282 20.96 2.53 -19.45
CA GLY A 282 21.82 3.71 -19.55
C GLY A 282 23.12 3.42 -20.33
N LYS A 283 23.91 4.48 -20.58
CA LYS A 283 25.19 4.37 -21.31
C LYS A 283 26.24 3.50 -20.62
N ALA A 284 26.23 3.45 -19.28
CA ALA A 284 27.18 2.66 -18.52
C ALA A 284 26.82 1.17 -18.56
N LYS A 285 27.82 0.30 -18.69
CA LYS A 285 27.61 -1.16 -18.69
C LYS A 285 26.87 -1.60 -17.42
N GLY A 286 25.78 -2.36 -17.59
CA GLY A 286 24.93 -2.84 -16.49
C GLY A 286 24.07 -1.75 -15.84
N SER A 287 23.92 -0.58 -16.48
CA SER A 287 23.03 0.48 -16.03
C SER A 287 21.61 0.23 -16.52
N PHE A 288 20.67 0.04 -15.60
CA PHE A 288 19.24 -0.11 -15.90
C PHE A 288 18.44 0.84 -15.00
N TRP A 289 17.46 1.52 -15.58
CA TRP A 289 16.69 2.58 -14.95
C TRP A 289 15.21 2.33 -15.10
N TYR A 290 14.47 2.75 -14.08
CA TYR A 290 13.02 2.79 -14.06
C TYR A 290 12.58 4.21 -13.74
N GLU A 291 11.71 4.78 -14.56
CA GLU A 291 11.11 6.09 -14.31
C GLU A 291 9.59 6.01 -14.46
N PRO A 292 8.83 5.94 -13.34
CA PRO A 292 7.39 6.15 -13.40
C PRO A 292 7.10 7.63 -13.66
N VAL A 293 6.16 7.88 -14.58
CA VAL A 293 5.65 9.20 -14.92
C VAL A 293 4.14 9.17 -14.77
N PHE A 294 3.59 10.00 -13.89
CA PHE A 294 2.17 9.93 -13.52
C PHE A 294 1.61 11.31 -13.20
N GLN A 295 0.30 11.45 -13.30
CA GLN A 295 -0.38 12.67 -12.86
C GLN A 295 -0.85 12.55 -11.42
N VAL A 296 -0.83 13.68 -10.73
CA VAL A 296 -1.38 13.84 -9.39
C VAL A 296 -2.42 14.95 -9.44
N ARG A 297 -3.62 14.64 -8.93
CA ARG A 297 -4.61 15.67 -8.62
C ARG A 297 -4.23 16.29 -7.28
N SER A 298 -3.71 17.51 -7.31
CA SER A 298 -3.32 18.24 -6.11
C SER A 298 -4.51 18.46 -5.19
N LEU A 299 -4.24 18.82 -3.93
CA LEU A 299 -5.29 19.19 -2.98
C LEU A 299 -6.00 20.49 -3.36
N GLU A 300 -5.37 21.33 -4.17
CA GLU A 300 -5.96 22.51 -4.82
C GLU A 300 -6.77 22.19 -6.09
N GLY A 301 -6.71 20.95 -6.58
CA GLY A 301 -7.47 20.50 -7.76
C GLY A 301 -6.70 20.56 -9.08
N ASP A 302 -5.46 21.03 -9.08
CA ASP A 302 -4.59 21.06 -10.26
C ASP A 302 -4.12 19.66 -10.66
N MET A 303 -3.90 19.45 -11.96
CA MET A 303 -3.29 18.21 -12.48
C MET A 303 -1.80 18.43 -12.70
N LEU A 304 -0.96 17.74 -11.92
CA LEU A 304 0.49 17.90 -11.92
C LEU A 304 1.18 16.63 -12.43
N TRP A 305 2.12 16.76 -13.35
CA TRP A 305 2.98 15.64 -13.75
C TRP A 305 4.10 15.43 -12.73
N ARG A 306 4.26 14.19 -12.28
CA ARG A 306 5.34 13.73 -11.41
C ARG A 306 6.15 12.66 -12.13
N ARG A 307 7.45 12.67 -11.86
CA ARG A 307 8.41 11.72 -12.42
C ARG A 307 9.42 11.37 -11.35
N ARG A 308 9.71 10.07 -11.20
CA ARG A 308 10.74 9.56 -10.28
C ARG A 308 11.78 8.80 -11.04
N LYS A 309 12.99 8.71 -10.49
CA LYS A 309 14.10 8.02 -11.14
C LYS A 309 14.73 6.98 -10.23
N TYR A 310 14.42 5.73 -10.52
CA TYR A 310 14.91 4.57 -9.79
C TYR A 310 16.13 3.97 -10.49
N ARG A 311 17.13 3.64 -9.70
CA ARG A 311 18.19 2.73 -10.15
C ARG A 311 17.71 1.30 -9.99
N VAL A 312 17.82 0.51 -11.05
CA VAL A 312 17.47 -0.92 -11.04
C VAL A 312 18.73 -1.76 -11.01
N LYS A 313 18.73 -2.81 -10.18
CA LYS A 313 19.78 -3.82 -10.12
C LYS A 313 19.16 -5.22 -10.16
N ARG A 314 19.77 -6.12 -10.91
CA ARG A 314 19.43 -7.55 -10.92
C ARG A 314 19.60 -8.14 -9.51
N ALA A 315 18.67 -8.97 -9.08
CA ALA A 315 18.87 -9.86 -7.93
C ALA A 315 19.43 -11.21 -8.41
N GLY A 316 19.55 -12.19 -7.51
CA GLY A 316 20.20 -13.47 -7.83
C GLY A 316 19.44 -14.38 -8.79
N VAL A 317 18.13 -14.15 -8.98
CA VAL A 317 17.27 -14.97 -9.86
C VAL A 317 16.74 -14.09 -10.98
N ALA A 318 16.74 -14.59 -12.23
CA ALA A 318 16.12 -13.87 -13.35
C ALA A 318 14.64 -13.57 -13.06
N GLY A 319 14.17 -12.41 -13.52
CA GLY A 319 12.83 -11.91 -13.17
C GLY A 319 12.73 -11.24 -11.80
N THR A 320 13.81 -11.14 -11.01
CA THR A 320 13.83 -10.42 -9.72
C THR A 320 14.87 -9.31 -9.66
N PHE A 321 14.52 -8.20 -8.99
CA PHE A 321 15.29 -6.95 -9.06
C PHE A 321 15.20 -6.12 -7.77
N TYR A 322 16.24 -5.35 -7.48
CA TYR A 322 16.26 -4.32 -6.45
C TYR A 322 16.14 -2.94 -7.09
N PHE A 323 15.14 -2.17 -6.67
CA PHE A 323 14.94 -0.79 -7.08
C PHE A 323 15.33 0.13 -5.92
N THR A 324 15.96 1.26 -6.23
CA THR A 324 16.34 2.25 -5.22
C THR A 324 16.15 3.66 -5.76
N VAL A 325 15.53 4.51 -4.95
CA VAL A 325 15.30 5.93 -5.25
C VAL A 325 15.57 6.77 -4.01
N LEU A 326 15.99 8.01 -4.22
CA LEU A 326 15.85 9.08 -3.24
C LEU A 326 14.67 9.94 -3.74
N ASP A 327 13.54 9.88 -3.04
CA ASP A 327 12.33 10.60 -3.41
C ASP A 327 11.90 11.52 -2.27
N ASN A 328 11.70 12.80 -2.57
CA ASN A 328 11.31 13.83 -1.59
C ASN A 328 12.15 13.77 -0.29
N GLY A 329 13.44 13.47 -0.41
CA GLY A 329 14.38 13.42 0.72
C GLY A 329 14.40 12.09 1.47
N VAL A 330 13.61 11.10 1.06
CA VAL A 330 13.55 9.78 1.71
C VAL A 330 14.07 8.71 0.75
N VAL A 331 15.00 7.88 1.23
CA VAL A 331 15.47 6.73 0.45
C VAL A 331 14.43 5.62 0.55
N SER A 332 13.93 5.16 -0.60
CA SER A 332 13.18 3.93 -0.69
C SER A 332 14.00 2.83 -1.36
N LYS A 333 13.84 1.62 -0.83
CA LYS A 333 14.38 0.38 -1.40
C LYS A 333 13.25 -0.59 -1.61
N GLU A 334 13.22 -1.19 -2.79
CA GLU A 334 12.14 -2.10 -3.18
C GLU A 334 12.73 -3.36 -3.83
N PHE A 335 12.00 -4.45 -3.69
CA PHE A 335 12.26 -5.71 -4.36
C PHE A 335 11.09 -6.01 -5.30
N TRP A 336 11.40 -6.08 -6.59
CA TRP A 336 10.44 -6.28 -7.66
C TRP A 336 10.58 -7.67 -8.27
N THR A 337 9.44 -8.25 -8.63
CA THR A 337 9.32 -9.58 -9.23
C THR A 337 8.43 -9.50 -10.45
N ILE A 338 8.91 -9.99 -11.59
CA ILE A 338 8.08 -10.23 -12.76
C ILE A 338 7.26 -11.48 -12.50
N VAL A 339 5.95 -11.32 -12.34
CA VAL A 339 5.05 -12.42 -11.97
C VAL A 339 4.66 -13.19 -13.22
N ASP A 340 4.16 -12.47 -14.22
CA ASP A 340 3.78 -12.98 -15.53
C ASP A 340 3.81 -11.85 -16.56
N VAL A 341 4.06 -12.19 -17.83
CA VAL A 341 3.95 -11.29 -18.98
C VAL A 341 3.40 -12.11 -20.14
N CYS A 342 2.36 -11.60 -20.81
CA CYS A 342 1.80 -12.29 -21.97
C CYS A 342 2.84 -12.45 -23.07
N ASP A 343 2.82 -13.56 -23.81
CA ASP A 343 3.84 -13.86 -24.82
C ASP A 343 3.85 -12.80 -25.94
N ASP A 344 2.71 -12.18 -26.24
CA ASP A 344 2.56 -11.09 -27.21
C ASP A 344 2.76 -9.69 -26.59
N LEU A 345 3.16 -9.62 -25.31
CA LEU A 345 3.30 -8.38 -24.53
C LEU A 345 2.00 -7.55 -24.41
N SER A 346 0.83 -8.14 -24.64
CA SER A 346 -0.46 -7.45 -24.47
C SER A 346 -0.72 -7.02 -23.02
N TRP A 347 -0.13 -7.71 -22.04
CA TRP A 347 -0.16 -7.32 -20.64
C TRP A 347 1.02 -7.90 -19.84
N GLY A 348 1.29 -7.31 -18.68
CA GLY A 348 2.25 -7.82 -17.69
C GLY A 348 1.77 -7.57 -16.26
N LEU A 349 2.23 -8.40 -15.32
CA LEU A 349 1.97 -8.24 -13.89
C LEU A 349 3.30 -8.24 -13.13
N PHE A 350 3.55 -7.16 -12.40
CA PHE A 350 4.76 -6.99 -11.60
C PHE A 350 4.38 -6.82 -10.13
N HIS A 351 4.98 -7.61 -9.24
CA HIS A 351 4.79 -7.50 -7.80
C HIS A 351 6.00 -6.82 -7.17
N TYR A 352 5.76 -5.99 -6.16
CA TYR A 352 6.80 -5.30 -5.43
C TYR A 352 6.56 -5.32 -3.92
N LYS A 353 7.67 -5.23 -3.19
CA LYS A 353 7.69 -5.02 -1.74
C LYS A 353 8.80 -4.04 -1.41
N GLY A 354 8.53 -3.06 -0.57
CA GLY A 354 9.43 -1.95 -0.34
C GLY A 354 9.36 -1.37 1.05
N ALA A 355 10.37 -0.57 1.36
CA ALA A 355 10.41 0.22 2.59
C ALA A 355 11.11 1.56 2.36
N ALA A 356 10.43 2.61 2.81
CA ALA A 356 11.02 3.90 3.13
C ALA A 356 11.41 3.88 4.61
N ARG A 357 12.53 3.20 4.90
CA ARG A 357 12.98 2.86 6.27
C ARG A 357 13.00 4.06 7.20
N ALA A 358 13.58 5.17 6.75
CA ALA A 358 13.72 6.41 7.53
C ALA A 358 12.39 7.16 7.75
N ALA A 359 11.35 6.84 6.97
CA ALA A 359 9.99 7.32 7.19
C ALA A 359 9.14 6.30 7.99
N GLY A 360 9.72 5.17 8.40
CA GLY A 360 9.03 4.14 9.14
C GLY A 360 7.93 3.43 8.35
N GLN A 361 8.00 3.49 7.02
CA GLN A 361 6.98 2.95 6.12
C GLN A 361 7.49 1.70 5.39
N SER A 362 6.64 0.69 5.35
CA SER A 362 6.81 -0.50 4.53
C SER A 362 5.52 -0.76 3.77
N TYR A 363 5.65 -1.37 2.60
CA TYR A 363 4.54 -1.55 1.68
C TYR A 363 4.77 -2.73 0.75
N THR A 364 3.67 -3.26 0.23
CA THR A 364 3.63 -4.29 -0.81
C THR A 364 2.59 -3.86 -1.83
N GLY A 365 2.70 -4.38 -3.05
CA GLY A 365 1.73 -4.12 -4.10
C GLY A 365 2.00 -4.96 -5.33
N ALA A 366 1.09 -4.87 -6.29
CA ALA A 366 1.33 -5.34 -7.64
C ALA A 366 0.69 -4.37 -8.64
N VAL A 367 1.35 -4.19 -9.77
CA VAL A 367 0.89 -3.36 -10.89
C VAL A 367 0.60 -4.24 -12.10
N LEU A 368 -0.65 -4.17 -12.57
CA LEU A 368 -1.07 -4.72 -13.85
C LEU A 368 -0.82 -3.66 -14.92
N VAL A 369 -0.15 -4.05 -16.00
CA VAL A 369 0.24 -3.15 -17.07
C VAL A 369 -0.19 -3.66 -18.44
N SER A 370 -0.40 -2.74 -19.37
CA SER A 370 -0.65 -3.01 -20.78
C SER A 370 -0.07 -1.88 -21.64
N PRO A 371 0.12 -2.06 -22.96
CA PRO A 371 0.68 -1.00 -23.81
C PRO A 371 -0.18 0.27 -23.80
N ASP A 372 -1.50 0.15 -23.78
CA ASP A 372 -2.44 1.25 -23.93
C ASP A 372 -3.16 1.64 -22.63
N GLY A 373 -2.95 0.90 -21.54
CA GLY A 373 -3.60 1.12 -20.25
C GLY A 373 -5.02 0.52 -20.19
N SER A 374 -5.41 -0.25 -21.20
CA SER A 374 -6.66 -1.01 -21.23
C SER A 374 -6.52 -2.31 -20.44
N TYR A 375 -7.63 -2.76 -19.85
CA TYR A 375 -7.68 -4.04 -19.15
C TYR A 375 -7.47 -5.22 -20.12
N PRO A 376 -6.76 -6.30 -19.73
CA PRO A 376 -6.60 -7.47 -20.58
C PRO A 376 -7.93 -8.05 -21.07
N SER A 377 -7.93 -8.63 -22.28
CA SER A 377 -9.14 -9.20 -22.86
C SER A 377 -9.66 -10.40 -22.06
N GLU A 378 -10.95 -10.73 -22.22
CA GLU A 378 -11.57 -11.89 -21.55
C GLU A 378 -10.85 -13.24 -21.81
N ARG A 379 -10.11 -13.37 -22.93
CA ARG A 379 -9.31 -14.56 -23.21
C ARG A 379 -8.16 -14.75 -22.22
N GLU A 380 -7.60 -13.65 -21.72
CA GLU A 380 -6.47 -13.63 -20.78
C GLU A 380 -6.90 -13.69 -19.31
N LYS A 381 -8.21 -13.57 -19.04
CA LYS A 381 -8.76 -13.47 -17.68
C LYS A 381 -8.32 -14.59 -16.75
N GLN A 382 -8.38 -15.84 -17.23
CA GLN A 382 -7.96 -16.98 -16.42
C GLN A 382 -6.46 -16.92 -16.08
N ARG A 383 -5.62 -16.52 -17.04
CA ARG A 383 -4.16 -16.40 -16.82
C ARG A 383 -3.86 -15.27 -15.82
N LEU A 384 -4.52 -14.12 -15.98
CA LEU A 384 -4.40 -12.99 -15.05
C LEU A 384 -4.80 -13.38 -13.62
N VAL A 385 -5.94 -14.05 -13.43
CA VAL A 385 -6.40 -14.50 -12.11
C VAL A 385 -5.37 -15.42 -11.46
N HIS A 386 -4.82 -16.41 -12.19
CA HIS A 386 -3.76 -17.28 -11.65
C HIS A 386 -2.49 -16.51 -11.29
N ALA A 387 -2.10 -15.50 -12.09
CA ALA A 387 -0.96 -14.65 -11.79
C ALA A 387 -1.17 -13.82 -10.52
N LEU A 388 -2.36 -13.23 -10.34
CA LEU A 388 -2.73 -12.50 -9.11
C LEU A 388 -2.76 -13.41 -7.88
N GLU A 389 -3.25 -14.64 -8.02
CA GLU A 389 -3.26 -15.61 -6.91
C GLU A 389 -1.85 -15.99 -6.43
N ARG A 390 -0.86 -16.03 -7.33
CA ARG A 390 0.56 -16.20 -6.95
C ARG A 390 1.11 -15.02 -6.15
N CYS A 391 0.52 -13.84 -6.29
CA CYS A 391 0.81 -12.68 -5.45
C CYS A 391 0.03 -12.69 -4.12
N GLY A 392 -0.95 -13.59 -3.96
CA GLY A 392 -1.92 -13.54 -2.86
C GLY A 392 -2.95 -12.42 -3.00
N ILE A 393 -3.18 -11.93 -4.23
CA ILE A 393 -4.07 -10.80 -4.55
C ILE A 393 -5.30 -11.33 -5.29
N LYS A 394 -6.46 -10.74 -5.02
CA LYS A 394 -7.69 -10.95 -5.80
C LYS A 394 -7.91 -9.78 -6.75
N GLU A 395 -8.56 -10.05 -7.88
CA GLU A 395 -8.81 -9.07 -8.92
C GLU A 395 -9.55 -7.81 -8.41
N TRP A 396 -10.50 -7.98 -7.49
CA TRP A 396 -11.25 -6.88 -6.88
C TRP A 396 -10.43 -6.03 -5.90
N GLU A 397 -9.23 -6.46 -5.53
CA GLU A 397 -8.29 -5.68 -4.71
C GLU A 397 -7.45 -4.71 -5.57
N LEU A 398 -7.61 -4.73 -6.90
CA LEU A 398 -6.92 -3.82 -7.80
C LEU A 398 -7.72 -2.52 -7.99
N PHE A 399 -7.04 -1.40 -7.81
CA PHE A 399 -7.53 -0.06 -8.10
C PHE A 399 -7.22 0.32 -9.53
N VAL A 400 -8.27 0.51 -10.34
CA VAL A 400 -8.13 0.91 -11.75
C VAL A 400 -7.58 2.33 -11.85
N VAL A 401 -6.64 2.52 -12.76
CA VAL A 401 -6.04 3.80 -13.09
C VAL A 401 -6.89 4.53 -14.14
N ASP A 402 -7.16 5.80 -13.90
CA ASP A 402 -7.77 6.67 -14.91
C ASP A 402 -6.74 7.02 -15.99
N ASN A 403 -6.94 6.45 -17.17
CA ASN A 403 -6.08 6.59 -18.33
C ASN A 403 -6.68 7.48 -19.44
N GLY A 404 -7.75 8.22 -19.16
CA GLY A 404 -8.57 8.91 -20.16
C GLY A 404 -8.04 10.26 -20.67
N SER A 405 -7.22 10.99 -19.91
CA SER A 405 -6.84 12.38 -20.23
C SER A 405 -5.33 12.68 -20.07
N CYS A 406 -4.50 12.03 -20.90
CA CYS A 406 -3.05 11.99 -20.69
C CYS A 406 -2.24 12.87 -21.67
N SER A 407 -2.59 14.16 -21.76
CA SER A 407 -1.87 15.08 -22.65
C SER A 407 -0.50 15.50 -22.12
N ASN A 408 0.48 15.62 -23.03
CA ASN A 408 1.81 16.18 -22.76
C ASN A 408 2.60 15.47 -21.64
N ALA A 409 2.54 14.13 -21.61
CA ALA A 409 3.32 13.35 -20.67
C ALA A 409 4.84 13.51 -20.91
N PRO A 410 5.66 13.78 -19.88
CA PRO A 410 7.10 13.99 -20.03
C PRO A 410 7.87 12.66 -20.14
N LEU A 411 7.76 12.00 -21.29
CA LEU A 411 8.23 10.62 -21.51
C LEU A 411 9.66 10.47 -22.04
N GLY A 412 10.38 11.58 -22.26
CA GLY A 412 11.72 11.53 -22.82
C GLY A 412 12.71 10.74 -21.94
N ILE A 413 13.58 9.94 -22.57
CA ILE A 413 14.68 9.22 -21.90
C ILE A 413 16.04 9.84 -22.27
N PRO A 414 17.11 9.59 -21.50
CA PRO A 414 18.43 10.11 -21.83
C PRO A 414 18.91 9.65 -23.22
N GLU A 415 19.48 10.56 -23.99
CA GLU A 415 20.04 10.26 -25.32
C GLU A 415 21.10 9.15 -25.24
N GLY A 416 21.07 8.20 -26.19
CA GLY A 416 21.98 7.06 -26.22
C GLY A 416 21.61 5.92 -25.26
N SER A 417 20.38 5.92 -24.72
CA SER A 417 19.83 4.78 -24.01
C SER A 417 19.59 3.60 -24.95
N THR A 418 19.76 2.38 -24.44
CA THR A 418 19.46 1.14 -25.17
C THR A 418 18.20 0.50 -24.62
N LEU A 419 17.32 0.03 -25.51
CA LEU A 419 15.98 -0.43 -25.15
C LEU A 419 15.94 -1.96 -25.05
N HIS A 420 16.07 -2.67 -26.17
CA HIS A 420 15.99 -4.13 -26.22
C HIS A 420 17.34 -4.76 -26.53
N CYS A 421 17.58 -5.98 -26.03
CA CYS A 421 18.80 -6.74 -26.30
C CYS A 421 18.53 -8.10 -26.94
N ASN A 422 17.51 -8.82 -26.46
CA ASN A 422 17.13 -10.17 -26.90
C ASN A 422 15.77 -10.17 -27.63
N ILE A 423 14.78 -9.43 -27.11
CA ILE A 423 13.44 -9.41 -27.69
C ILE A 423 13.41 -8.51 -28.92
N LYS A 424 13.06 -9.07 -30.08
CA LYS A 424 12.82 -8.31 -31.31
C LYS A 424 11.34 -7.96 -31.40
N VAL A 425 11.02 -6.67 -31.25
CA VAL A 425 9.63 -6.17 -31.23
C VAL A 425 8.92 -6.36 -32.58
N GLY A 426 9.66 -6.57 -33.69
CA GLY A 426 9.11 -6.84 -35.02
C GLY A 426 8.44 -8.22 -35.19
N ASP A 427 8.74 -9.20 -34.34
CA ASP A 427 8.19 -10.57 -34.45
C ASP A 427 6.81 -10.72 -33.79
N LEU A 428 6.32 -9.71 -33.08
CA LEU A 428 5.02 -9.72 -32.37
C LEU A 428 3.80 -9.85 -33.31
N ARG A 429 3.94 -9.51 -34.59
CA ARG A 429 2.89 -9.69 -35.60
C ARG A 429 2.70 -11.13 -36.05
N SER A 430 3.60 -12.04 -35.72
CA SER A 430 3.54 -13.45 -36.16
C SER A 430 2.78 -14.38 -35.20
N ILE A 431 2.50 -13.92 -33.97
CA ILE A 431 1.81 -14.69 -32.92
C ILE A 431 0.29 -14.45 -32.94
N SER A 432 -0.19 -13.53 -33.79
CA SER A 432 -1.60 -13.12 -33.91
C SER A 432 -2.38 -13.79 -35.05
N ASN A 433 -1.93 -14.95 -35.54
CA ASN A 433 -2.69 -15.79 -36.49
C ASN A 433 -3.15 -17.10 -35.86
#